data_AF-A0A554VA33-F1
#
_entry.id   AF-A0A554VA33-F1
#
_cell.length_a   1.000
_cell.length_b   1.000
_cell.length_c   1.000
_cell.angle_alpha   90.00
_cell.angle_beta   90.00
_cell.angle_gamma   90.00
#
_symmetry.space_group_name_H-M   'P 1'
#
loop_
_entity.id
_entity.type
_entity.pdbx_description
1 polymer ?
#
loop_
_entity_poly.entity_id
_entity_poly.type
_entity_poly.pdbx_seq_one_letter_code
_entity_poly.pdbx_strand_id
1 'polypeptide(L)'
;TLATDYSKPVEFTVTAEDGTTQEYTVTVTVETANEGKPFVTTWKFSEDNESIIIPTSNDFIYDFTIDWGDGVVQNGRTGYSKHTYANAGEYTVKIFGTFPSIGSMDYDSSKKIISIDSWGGIEWQSMENAFINCSNLIYKATDAPDLSNVTSMKSMFSRATSFNGDIGGWNVSNVTDMAGMFSGATSFNGDISKWNMSNVTDVSSMFSWAKFFNQDIGGWDMSNVVNMGRMFFDAESFNQDIGGWSVSNVVYMTSLFSDAESFNGDISNWNVSNVTDMGGMFYNAISFNQDIGGWNVSNVTDMSSMFYGARNFSQDIGGWNVSNVTNMHAMFSLAGFNQDIGGWNVSSVVDMGDMFALATSFDQNLGDWDVSNVTKMDSMFRNITLSTSNYDALLIGWEKNGVSKNINFNGGFSKYRSQAAVQARGRLKNNNNWLITDGGKE
;
A
#
# COMPACT_ATOMS: atom_id res chain seq x y z
N THR A 1 1.35 40.17 35.22
CA THR A 1 2.56 39.65 35.89
C THR A 1 3.63 39.49 34.84
N LEU A 2 4.73 40.23 34.94
CA LEU A 2 5.87 40.09 34.03
C LEU A 2 6.44 38.68 34.24
N ALA A 3 6.52 37.88 33.17
CA ALA A 3 7.20 36.60 33.20
C ALA A 3 8.70 36.87 33.43
N THR A 4 9.24 36.35 34.53
CA THR A 4 10.67 36.49 34.85
C THR A 4 11.46 35.53 33.94
N ASP A 5 12.44 36.07 33.22
CA ASP A 5 13.37 35.30 32.37
C ASP A 5 14.46 34.65 33.23
N TYR A 6 14.51 33.32 33.24
CA TYR A 6 15.48 32.51 33.99
C TYR A 6 16.59 31.92 33.10
N SER A 7 16.73 32.39 31.86
CA SER A 7 17.76 31.89 30.92
C SER A 7 19.20 32.28 31.29
N LYS A 8 19.39 33.18 32.25
CA LYS A 8 20.70 33.63 32.73
C LYS A 8 20.88 33.30 34.21
N PRO A 9 22.11 32.94 34.65
CA PRO A 9 22.40 32.72 36.06
C PRO A 9 22.05 33.96 36.89
N VAL A 10 21.47 33.74 38.07
CA VAL A 10 21.24 34.80 39.05
C VAL A 10 22.42 34.83 40.00
N GLU A 11 23.18 35.92 39.97
CA GLU A 11 24.30 36.16 40.87
C GLU A 11 23.84 37.01 42.06
N PHE A 12 24.23 36.62 43.28
CA PHE A 12 24.05 37.45 44.46
C PHE A 12 25.24 37.40 45.38
N THR A 13 25.56 38.55 45.96
CA THR A 13 26.65 38.72 46.93
C THR A 13 26.05 38.79 48.32
N VAL A 14 26.41 37.86 49.20
CA VAL A 14 26.06 37.90 50.63
C VAL A 14 27.15 38.66 51.36
N THR A 15 26.76 39.67 52.14
CA THR A 15 27.69 40.45 52.98
C THR A 15 27.40 40.16 54.46
N ALA A 16 28.41 39.76 55.22
CA ALA A 16 28.30 39.55 56.65
C ALA A 16 28.41 40.88 57.42
N GLU A 17 28.03 40.87 58.70
CA GLU A 17 28.02 42.06 59.57
C GLU A 17 29.43 42.65 59.80
N ASP A 18 30.47 41.83 59.62
CA ASP A 18 31.88 42.25 59.67
C ASP A 18 32.40 42.83 58.33
N GLY A 19 31.54 42.95 57.32
CA GLY A 19 31.85 43.49 56.00
C GLY A 19 32.48 42.50 55.02
N THR A 20 32.64 41.23 55.39
CA THR A 20 33.12 40.20 54.46
C THR A 20 32.02 39.82 53.45
N THR A 21 32.41 39.54 52.21
CA THR A 21 31.48 39.21 51.13
C THR A 21 31.77 37.85 50.53
N GLN A 22 30.72 37.12 50.16
CA GLN A 22 30.79 35.89 49.38
C GLN A 22 29.80 35.96 48.21
N GLU A 23 30.28 35.66 47.01
CA GLU A 23 29.42 35.54 45.83
C GLU A 23 28.84 34.14 45.71
N TYR A 24 27.58 34.08 45.32
CA TYR A 24 26.83 32.87 45.01
C TYR A 24 26.21 33.00 43.63
N THR A 25 26.35 31.96 42.84
CA THR A 25 25.68 31.82 41.55
C THR A 25 24.58 30.77 41.70
N VAL A 26 23.34 31.16 41.40
CA VAL A 26 22.22 30.23 41.30
C VAL A 26 21.82 30.12 39.83
N THR A 27 22.03 28.93 39.29
CA THR A 27 21.60 28.56 37.94
C THR A 27 20.28 27.81 38.05
N VAL A 28 19.25 28.27 37.36
CA VAL A 28 17.97 27.54 37.24
C VAL A 28 17.99 26.82 35.90
N THR A 29 18.16 25.51 35.92
CA THR A 29 17.91 24.65 34.76
C THR A 29 16.45 24.23 34.79
N VAL A 30 15.71 24.57 33.73
CA VAL A 30 14.41 23.95 33.47
C VAL A 30 14.71 22.65 32.75
N GLU A 31 14.72 21.53 33.47
CA GLU A 31 14.81 20.21 32.87
C GLU A 31 13.56 20.01 31.99
N THR A 32 13.71 20.15 30.67
CA THR A 32 12.76 19.52 29.74
C THR A 32 12.90 18.01 29.92
N ALA A 33 11.79 17.26 29.86
CA ALA A 33 11.66 15.86 30.31
C ALA A 33 12.65 14.82 29.74
N ASN A 34 13.54 15.21 28.81
CA ASN A 34 14.42 14.33 28.04
C ASN A 34 15.93 14.58 28.21
N GLU A 35 16.38 15.42 29.15
CA GLU A 35 17.81 15.55 29.44
C GLU A 35 18.40 14.17 29.86
N GLY A 36 19.30 13.63 29.03
CA GLY A 36 20.02 12.38 29.27
C GLY A 36 19.57 11.16 28.45
N LYS A 37 18.49 11.25 27.66
CA LYS A 37 18.02 10.15 26.79
C LYS A 37 17.96 10.59 25.32
N PRO A 38 19.11 10.71 24.62
CA PRO A 38 19.11 11.15 23.24
C PRO A 38 18.47 10.13 22.30
N PHE A 39 17.88 10.61 21.22
CA PHE A 39 17.72 9.80 20.02
C PHE A 39 19.10 9.57 19.40
N VAL A 40 19.50 8.31 19.20
CA VAL A 40 20.85 7.92 18.77
C VAL A 40 20.80 7.19 17.44
N THR A 41 21.63 7.65 16.50
CA THR A 41 21.80 7.04 15.17
C THR A 41 23.26 6.94 14.81
N THR A 42 23.62 5.98 13.96
CA THR A 42 24.95 5.86 13.39
C THR A 42 24.90 6.12 11.88
N TRP A 43 25.86 6.88 11.40
CA TRP A 43 25.99 7.32 10.01
C TRP A 43 27.35 6.94 9.45
N LYS A 44 27.42 6.62 8.15
CA LYS A 44 28.65 6.22 7.46
C LYS A 44 28.94 7.12 6.26
N PHE A 45 30.18 7.56 6.18
CA PHE A 45 30.73 8.42 5.15
C PHE A 45 31.88 7.68 4.46
N SER A 46 31.84 7.63 3.14
CA SER A 46 32.81 6.90 2.33
C SER A 46 34.00 7.77 1.91
N GLU A 47 33.80 9.10 1.90
CA GLU A 47 34.79 10.07 1.48
C GLU A 47 34.91 11.21 2.50
N ASP A 48 36.06 11.90 2.47
CA ASP A 48 36.30 13.09 3.27
C ASP A 48 35.42 14.25 2.80
N ASN A 49 35.02 15.14 3.71
CA ASN A 49 34.23 16.35 3.43
C ASN A 49 32.80 16.08 2.92
N GLU A 50 32.25 14.91 3.21
CA GLU A 50 30.84 14.64 2.99
C GLU A 50 29.94 15.29 4.05
N SER A 51 28.73 15.68 3.67
CA SER A 51 27.72 16.26 4.56
C SER A 51 26.57 15.31 4.86
N ILE A 52 25.85 15.60 5.94
CA ILE A 52 24.48 15.12 6.22
C ILE A 52 23.55 16.29 6.53
N ILE A 53 22.27 16.04 6.32
CA ILE A 53 21.17 16.90 6.74
C ILE A 53 20.26 16.10 7.66
N ILE A 54 19.99 16.65 8.85
CA ILE A 54 18.90 16.23 9.72
C ILE A 54 17.71 17.15 9.44
N PRO A 55 16.64 16.65 8.78
CA PRO A 55 15.51 17.50 8.43
C PRO A 55 14.56 17.70 9.61
N THR A 56 13.68 18.67 9.41
CA THR A 56 12.57 19.02 10.31
C THR A 56 11.33 19.26 9.45
N SER A 57 10.13 18.98 9.98
CA SER A 57 8.89 19.47 9.36
C SER A 57 8.67 20.95 9.72
N ASN A 58 7.88 21.66 8.92
CA ASN A 58 7.43 23.01 9.25
C ASN A 58 6.19 23.01 10.15
N ASP A 59 5.59 21.84 10.40
CA ASP A 59 4.33 21.71 11.16
C ASP A 59 4.52 21.73 12.67
N PHE A 60 5.77 21.64 13.13
CA PHE A 60 6.09 21.51 14.55
C PHE A 60 7.10 22.55 15.01
N ILE A 61 7.13 22.75 16.33
CA ILE A 61 8.11 23.61 16.99
C ILE A 61 9.29 22.74 17.43
N TYR A 62 10.48 23.23 17.11
CA TYR A 62 11.74 22.55 17.41
C TYR A 62 12.56 23.40 18.37
N ASP A 63 13.20 22.75 19.33
CA ASP A 63 14.26 23.32 20.17
C ASP A 63 15.13 22.17 20.66
N PHE A 64 16.13 21.83 19.86
CA PHE A 64 16.94 20.64 20.08
C PHE A 64 18.44 20.92 20.00
N THR A 65 19.20 20.02 20.61
CA THR A 65 20.66 19.96 20.51
C THR A 65 21.05 18.74 19.69
N ILE A 66 21.99 18.92 18.76
CA ILE A 66 22.65 17.81 18.04
C ILE A 66 24.11 17.75 18.47
N ASP A 67 24.53 16.58 18.97
CA ASP A 67 25.93 16.17 19.04
C ASP A 67 26.23 15.31 17.80
N TRP A 68 27.13 15.80 16.95
CA TRP A 68 27.46 15.18 15.66
C TRP A 68 28.43 14.00 15.81
N GLY A 69 28.96 13.73 17.01
CA GLY A 69 29.85 12.59 17.26
C GLY A 69 31.29 12.80 16.81
N ASP A 70 31.65 13.98 16.30
CA ASP A 70 33.02 14.39 15.96
C ASP A 70 33.56 15.50 16.87
N GLY A 71 32.88 15.75 18.00
CA GLY A 71 33.19 16.82 18.94
C GLY A 71 32.46 18.14 18.65
N VAL A 72 31.73 18.25 17.53
CA VAL A 72 30.86 19.40 17.25
C VAL A 72 29.49 19.18 17.86
N VAL A 73 29.04 20.17 18.64
CA VAL A 73 27.69 20.22 19.22
C VAL A 73 27.02 21.51 18.81
N GLN A 74 25.76 21.42 18.37
CA GLN A 74 24.94 22.57 17.99
C GLN A 74 23.69 22.60 18.87
N ASN A 75 23.53 23.67 19.66
CA ASN A 75 22.41 23.87 20.58
C ASN A 75 21.34 24.78 19.99
N GLY A 76 20.12 24.71 20.53
CA GLY A 76 19.03 25.66 20.25
C GLY A 76 18.57 25.65 18.79
N ARG A 77 18.57 24.46 18.16
CA ARG A 77 18.17 24.30 16.76
C ARG A 77 16.66 24.28 16.65
N THR A 78 16.13 25.08 15.73
CA THR A 78 14.70 25.27 15.50
C THR A 78 14.24 24.84 14.10
N GLY A 79 15.15 24.25 13.32
CA GLY A 79 14.88 23.80 11.96
C GLY A 79 15.97 22.85 11.48
N TYR A 80 15.95 22.52 10.19
CA TYR A 80 16.90 21.58 9.61
C TYR A 80 18.35 21.96 9.93
N SER A 81 19.19 20.95 10.09
CA SER A 81 20.58 21.13 10.48
C SER A 81 21.48 20.36 9.53
N LYS A 82 22.55 21.02 9.07
CA LYS A 82 23.54 20.47 8.17
C LYS A 82 24.88 20.44 8.85
N HIS A 83 25.62 19.35 8.67
CA HIS A 83 26.99 19.20 9.14
C HIS A 83 27.86 18.55 8.06
N THR A 84 29.16 18.85 8.08
CA THR A 84 30.16 18.28 7.17
C THR A 84 31.27 17.65 7.99
N TYR A 85 31.53 16.37 7.75
CA TYR A 85 32.60 15.64 8.44
C TYR A 85 33.90 15.80 7.67
N ALA A 86 34.97 16.19 8.36
CA ALA A 86 36.28 16.42 7.73
C ALA A 86 36.91 15.15 7.18
N ASN A 87 36.63 14.00 7.80
CA ASN A 87 37.18 12.70 7.40
C ASN A 87 36.05 11.71 7.12
N ALA A 88 36.30 10.74 6.24
CA ALA A 88 35.46 9.57 6.09
C ALA A 88 35.44 8.74 7.39
N GLY A 89 34.35 8.00 7.62
CA GLY A 89 34.21 7.18 8.82
C GLY A 89 32.77 6.92 9.24
N GLU A 90 32.62 6.34 10.42
CA GLU A 90 31.32 6.17 11.08
C GLU A 90 31.20 7.14 12.25
N TYR A 91 30.06 7.80 12.36
CA TYR A 91 29.77 8.79 13.40
C TYR A 91 28.45 8.49 14.09
N THR A 92 28.45 8.62 15.41
CA THR A 92 27.25 8.49 16.24
C THR A 92 26.66 9.88 16.47
N VAL A 93 25.49 10.13 15.90
CA VAL A 93 24.74 11.37 16.05
C VAL A 93 23.72 11.20 17.18
N LYS A 94 23.67 12.17 18.09
CA LYS A 94 22.75 12.20 19.24
C LYS A 94 21.92 13.47 19.21
N ILE A 95 20.60 13.32 19.33
CA ILE A 95 19.66 14.44 19.35
C ILE A 95 18.95 14.49 20.71
N PHE A 96 18.95 15.67 21.32
CA PHE A 96 18.34 15.95 22.62
C PHE A 96 17.32 17.09 22.51
N GLY A 97 16.39 17.17 23.46
CA GLY A 97 15.43 18.27 23.54
C GLY A 97 14.16 18.03 22.72
N THR A 98 13.54 19.11 22.24
CA THR A 98 12.25 19.08 21.54
C THR A 98 12.47 18.80 20.05
N PHE A 99 12.32 17.53 19.65
CA PHE A 99 12.50 17.04 18.28
C PHE A 99 11.30 16.19 17.83
N PRO A 100 10.12 16.81 17.61
CA PRO A 100 8.84 16.09 17.48
C PRO A 100 8.66 15.27 16.19
N SER A 101 9.49 15.48 15.17
CA SER A 101 9.49 14.72 13.92
C SER A 101 10.83 14.88 13.20
N ILE A 102 11.29 13.84 12.51
CA ILE A 102 12.55 13.85 11.75
C ILE A 102 12.37 14.25 10.27
N GLY A 103 11.15 14.58 9.82
CA GLY A 103 10.89 14.99 8.43
C GLY A 103 11.36 13.97 7.38
N SER A 104 11.36 14.39 6.11
CA SER A 104 11.87 13.57 5.01
C SER A 104 13.35 13.85 4.77
N MET A 105 14.19 12.81 4.86
CA MET A 105 15.60 12.90 4.47
C MET A 105 15.75 13.19 2.97
N ASP A 106 16.75 13.98 2.62
CA ASP A 106 17.19 14.10 1.24
C ASP A 106 17.85 12.78 0.80
N TYR A 107 17.92 12.57 -0.52
CA TYR A 107 18.39 11.32 -1.09
C TYR A 107 19.82 10.95 -0.69
N ASP A 108 20.71 11.93 -0.49
CA ASP A 108 22.10 11.67 -0.14
C ASP A 108 22.21 11.29 1.34
N SER A 109 21.62 12.08 2.24
CA SER A 109 21.59 11.76 3.67
C SER A 109 20.89 10.43 3.95
N SER A 110 19.81 10.10 3.23
CA SER A 110 19.10 8.84 3.44
C SER A 110 19.98 7.60 3.20
N LYS A 111 21.02 7.69 2.36
CA LYS A 111 21.96 6.58 2.13
C LYS A 111 23.06 6.48 3.18
N LYS A 112 23.28 7.54 3.97
CA LYS A 112 24.38 7.64 4.93
C LYS A 112 23.98 7.14 6.32
N ILE A 113 22.71 7.22 6.71
CA ILE A 113 22.24 6.59 7.95
C ILE A 113 22.31 5.07 7.82
N ILE A 114 22.97 4.43 8.79
CA ILE A 114 23.15 2.97 8.81
C ILE A 114 22.44 2.31 9.99
N SER A 115 22.24 2.98 11.13
CA SER A 115 21.43 2.40 12.20
C SER A 115 20.66 3.41 13.05
N ILE A 116 19.49 2.97 13.53
CA ILE A 116 18.85 3.53 14.73
C ILE A 116 19.33 2.70 15.92
N ASP A 117 20.01 3.37 16.85
CA ASP A 117 20.69 2.74 17.98
C ASP A 117 19.92 2.91 19.30
N SER A 118 19.14 3.99 19.44
CA SER A 118 18.22 4.20 20.57
C SER A 118 17.19 5.28 20.21
N TRP A 119 15.95 5.10 20.62
CA TRP A 119 14.88 6.10 20.47
C TRP A 119 14.98 7.24 21.48
N GLY A 120 15.56 6.97 22.65
CA GLY A 120 15.72 7.95 23.70
C GLY A 120 14.40 8.35 24.34
N GLY A 121 14.34 9.59 24.83
CA GLY A 121 13.15 10.16 25.47
C GLY A 121 12.24 10.95 24.55
N ILE A 122 12.60 11.12 23.27
CA ILE A 122 11.87 12.03 22.37
C ILE A 122 10.38 11.69 22.32
N GLU A 123 9.56 12.68 22.67
CA GLU A 123 8.10 12.63 22.54
C GLU A 123 7.72 12.95 21.09
N TRP A 124 7.55 11.91 20.27
CA TRP A 124 7.28 12.08 18.85
C TRP A 124 5.83 12.53 18.63
N GLN A 125 5.65 13.50 17.75
CA GLN A 125 4.32 13.98 17.30
C GLN A 125 3.99 13.49 15.89
N SER A 126 4.99 13.13 15.08
CA SER A 126 4.78 12.48 13.79
C SER A 126 5.98 11.65 13.35
N MET A 127 5.69 10.49 12.77
CA MET A 127 6.67 9.64 12.09
C MET A 127 6.49 9.65 10.56
N GLU A 128 5.68 10.57 10.05
CA GLU A 128 5.43 10.71 8.61
C GLU A 128 6.73 11.01 7.85
N ASN A 129 7.02 10.19 6.83
CA ASN A 129 8.22 10.22 5.99
C ASN A 129 9.55 10.12 6.73
N ALA A 130 9.55 9.82 8.04
CA ALA A 130 10.76 9.46 8.75
C ALA A 130 11.44 8.30 7.99
N PHE A 131 12.77 8.24 7.97
CA PHE A 131 13.57 7.15 7.36
C PHE A 131 13.19 6.67 5.95
N ILE A 132 12.48 7.49 5.16
CA ILE A 132 12.17 7.17 3.77
C ILE A 132 13.46 7.09 2.94
N ASN A 133 13.53 6.12 2.03
CA ASN A 133 14.69 5.80 1.19
C ASN A 133 15.98 5.43 1.95
N CYS A 134 15.91 5.17 3.26
CA CYS A 134 17.04 4.77 4.07
C CYS A 134 17.44 3.31 3.83
N SER A 135 17.94 3.02 2.63
CA SER A 135 18.18 1.64 2.17
C SER A 135 19.24 0.88 2.94
N ASN A 136 20.15 1.58 3.63
CA ASN A 136 21.22 0.98 4.44
C ASN A 136 20.84 0.87 5.93
N LEU A 137 19.63 1.31 6.31
CA LEU A 137 19.20 1.37 7.69
C LEU A 137 18.96 -0.03 8.26
N ILE A 138 19.69 -0.36 9.30
CA ILE A 138 19.42 -1.49 10.19
C ILE A 138 18.89 -1.00 11.54
N TYR A 139 18.25 -1.90 12.29
CA TYR A 139 17.65 -1.58 13.58
C TYR A 139 18.46 -2.23 14.71
N LYS A 140 19.03 -1.43 15.61
CA LYS A 140 19.79 -1.89 16.79
C LYS A 140 19.15 -1.48 18.12
N ALA A 141 18.23 -0.52 18.09
CA ALA A 141 17.54 -0.02 19.27
C ALA A 141 16.84 -1.14 20.03
N THR A 142 16.95 -1.09 21.36
CA THR A 142 16.29 -2.01 22.29
C THR A 142 15.21 -1.33 23.13
N ASP A 143 15.15 0.00 23.09
CA ASP A 143 14.07 0.82 23.59
C ASP A 143 12.97 1.01 22.53
N ALA A 144 11.81 1.48 22.96
CA ALA A 144 10.69 1.83 22.09
C ALA A 144 10.53 3.36 22.03
N PRO A 145 10.15 3.93 20.88
CA PRO A 145 9.82 5.35 20.80
C PRO A 145 8.58 5.68 21.62
N ASP A 146 8.54 6.89 22.18
CA ASP A 146 7.27 7.44 22.69
C ASP A 146 6.43 7.93 21.51
N LEU A 147 5.40 7.15 21.19
CA LEU A 147 4.46 7.38 20.11
C LEU A 147 3.11 7.90 20.60
N SER A 148 3.01 8.29 21.88
CA SER A 148 1.74 8.69 22.50
C SER A 148 1.05 9.86 21.79
N ASN A 149 1.80 10.72 21.09
CA ASN A 149 1.27 11.84 20.32
C ASN A 149 1.30 11.61 18.79
N VAL A 150 1.71 10.43 18.32
CA VAL A 150 1.82 10.13 16.89
C VAL A 150 0.49 9.62 16.33
N THR A 151 -0.04 10.34 15.34
CA THR A 151 -1.23 9.91 14.58
C THR A 151 -0.90 9.37 13.17
N SER A 152 0.26 9.73 12.61
CA SER A 152 0.71 9.32 11.27
C SER A 152 2.10 8.68 11.32
N MET A 153 2.18 7.46 10.76
CA MET A 153 3.41 6.72 10.46
C MET A 153 3.61 6.53 8.95
N LYS A 154 2.88 7.32 8.16
CA LYS A 154 2.88 7.24 6.71
C LYS A 154 4.30 7.25 6.15
N SER A 155 4.62 6.25 5.34
CA SER A 155 5.93 6.10 4.65
C SER A 155 7.19 6.05 5.55
N MET A 156 7.07 5.83 6.87
CA MET A 156 8.18 5.83 7.85
C MET A 156 9.37 4.90 7.52
N PHE A 157 9.17 3.85 6.75
CA PHE A 157 10.25 2.95 6.31
C PHE A 157 10.13 2.64 4.82
N SER A 158 9.45 3.51 4.06
CA SER A 158 9.31 3.29 2.63
C SER A 158 10.69 3.29 1.97
N ARG A 159 10.98 2.23 1.22
CA ARG A 159 12.26 1.96 0.53
C ARG A 159 13.47 1.86 1.47
N ALA A 160 13.24 1.58 2.76
CA ALA A 160 14.28 1.16 3.69
C ALA A 160 14.59 -0.34 3.47
N THR A 161 15.20 -0.67 2.33
CA THR A 161 15.33 -2.04 1.82
C THR A 161 16.04 -3.03 2.75
N SER A 162 16.90 -2.55 3.65
CA SER A 162 17.62 -3.38 4.64
C SER A 162 16.95 -3.42 6.02
N PHE A 163 15.86 -2.67 6.22
CA PHE A 163 15.20 -2.57 7.50
C PHE A 163 14.45 -3.87 7.85
N ASN A 164 14.75 -4.43 9.02
CA ASN A 164 14.06 -5.58 9.59
C ASN A 164 14.17 -5.55 11.13
N GLY A 165 13.62 -4.50 11.75
CA GLY A 165 13.73 -4.28 13.18
C GLY A 165 12.69 -5.02 14.02
N ASP A 166 13.06 -5.32 15.28
CA ASP A 166 12.11 -5.75 16.30
C ASP A 166 11.32 -4.55 16.82
N ILE A 167 10.15 -4.34 16.22
CA ILE A 167 9.25 -3.21 16.50
C ILE A 167 7.89 -3.67 17.05
N GLY A 168 7.76 -4.97 17.37
CA GLY A 168 6.50 -5.55 17.84
C GLY A 168 6.03 -4.99 19.19
N GLY A 169 6.96 -4.42 19.97
CA GLY A 169 6.67 -3.77 21.26
C GLY A 169 6.25 -2.31 21.17
N TRP A 170 6.18 -1.71 19.97
CA TRP A 170 5.79 -0.31 19.82
C TRP A 170 4.31 -0.11 20.17
N ASN A 171 4.00 0.97 20.89
CA ASN A 171 2.62 1.37 21.17
C ASN A 171 2.08 2.23 20.02
N VAL A 172 1.37 1.62 19.08
CA VAL A 172 0.77 2.30 17.91
C VAL A 172 -0.71 2.65 18.10
N SER A 173 -1.23 2.60 19.32
CA SER A 173 -2.68 2.70 19.58
C SER A 173 -3.32 4.04 19.19
N ASN A 174 -2.55 5.12 19.03
CA ASN A 174 -3.06 6.44 18.60
C ASN A 174 -2.90 6.68 17.09
N VAL A 175 -2.26 5.76 16.36
CA VAL A 175 -1.98 5.91 14.94
C VAL A 175 -3.26 5.67 14.13
N THR A 176 -3.53 6.56 13.18
CA THR A 176 -4.69 6.49 12.27
C THR A 176 -4.29 6.28 10.80
N ASP A 177 -3.04 6.63 10.44
CA ASP A 177 -2.50 6.52 9.08
C ASP A 177 -1.17 5.74 9.09
N MET A 178 -1.15 4.59 8.42
CA MET A 178 0.03 3.74 8.19
C MET A 178 0.32 3.55 6.69
N ALA A 179 -0.22 4.42 5.83
CA ALA A 179 -0.08 4.30 4.40
C ALA A 179 1.39 4.23 3.98
N GLY A 180 1.75 3.20 3.21
CA GLY A 180 3.10 3.01 2.67
C GLY A 180 4.21 2.80 3.71
N MET A 181 3.89 2.54 4.99
CA MET A 181 4.87 2.49 6.08
C MET A 181 6.10 1.62 5.74
N PHE A 182 5.90 0.43 5.16
CA PHE A 182 6.96 -0.49 4.74
C PHE A 182 7.04 -0.66 3.22
N SER A 183 6.51 0.28 2.43
CA SER A 183 6.48 0.13 0.98
C SER A 183 7.90 0.08 0.40
N GLY A 184 8.29 -1.03 -0.22
CA GLY A 184 9.63 -1.26 -0.75
C GLY A 184 10.68 -1.58 0.31
N ALA A 185 10.30 -1.83 1.57
CA ALA A 185 11.18 -2.37 2.59
C ALA A 185 11.37 -3.87 2.35
N THR A 186 12.11 -4.23 1.29
CA THR A 186 12.17 -5.59 0.75
C THR A 186 12.57 -6.66 1.77
N SER A 187 13.42 -6.32 2.75
CA SER A 187 13.88 -7.27 3.79
C SER A 187 12.97 -7.32 5.03
N PHE A 188 11.96 -6.45 5.12
CA PHE A 188 11.13 -6.35 6.31
C PHE A 188 10.24 -7.59 6.47
N ASN A 189 10.39 -8.26 7.60
CA ASN A 189 9.56 -9.39 8.02
C ASN A 189 9.53 -9.48 9.55
N GLY A 190 9.53 -8.33 10.25
CA GLY A 190 9.52 -8.26 11.71
C GLY A 190 8.13 -8.48 12.30
N ASP A 191 8.05 -9.16 13.45
CA ASP A 191 6.77 -9.46 14.12
C ASP A 191 6.07 -8.17 14.58
N ILE A 192 4.87 -7.95 14.04
CA ILE A 192 3.96 -6.83 14.33
C ILE A 192 2.56 -7.32 14.71
N SER A 193 2.43 -8.61 15.06
CA SER A 193 1.16 -9.26 15.41
C SER A 193 0.45 -8.59 16.60
N LYS A 194 1.19 -7.95 17.50
CA LYS A 194 0.70 -7.31 18.74
C LYS A 194 0.28 -5.86 18.58
N TRP A 195 0.41 -5.29 17.39
CA TRP A 195 0.03 -3.90 17.16
C TRP A 195 -1.48 -3.69 17.31
N ASN A 196 -1.85 -2.62 18.01
CA ASN A 196 -3.25 -2.22 18.14
C ASN A 196 -3.68 -1.40 16.92
N MET A 197 -4.37 -2.04 15.98
CA MET A 197 -4.84 -1.44 14.72
C MET A 197 -6.22 -0.77 14.81
N SER A 198 -6.87 -0.78 15.98
CA SER A 198 -8.26 -0.36 16.14
C SER A 198 -8.55 1.09 15.77
N ASN A 199 -7.56 1.99 15.74
CA ASN A 199 -7.75 3.39 15.32
C ASN A 199 -7.30 3.65 13.86
N VAL A 200 -6.70 2.67 13.19
CA VAL A 200 -6.15 2.84 11.85
C VAL A 200 -7.26 2.88 10.82
N THR A 201 -7.22 3.90 9.95
CA THR A 201 -8.18 4.10 8.85
C THR A 201 -7.57 3.89 7.47
N ASP A 202 -6.25 4.02 7.33
CA ASP A 202 -5.53 3.86 6.06
C ASP A 202 -4.29 2.97 6.25
N VAL A 203 -4.28 1.84 5.54
CA VAL A 203 -3.14 0.90 5.42
C VAL A 203 -2.72 0.72 3.96
N SER A 204 -3.13 1.63 3.09
CA SER A 204 -2.87 1.54 1.67
C SER A 204 -1.36 1.47 1.40
N SER A 205 -0.97 0.58 0.50
CA SER A 205 0.43 0.32 0.14
C SER A 205 1.36 -0.04 1.29
N MET A 206 0.87 -0.36 2.50
CA MET A 206 1.72 -0.55 3.70
C MET A 206 2.87 -1.53 3.47
N PHE A 207 2.62 -2.65 2.77
CA PHE A 207 3.62 -3.67 2.41
C PHE A 207 3.85 -3.76 0.90
N SER A 208 3.49 -2.73 0.14
CA SER A 208 3.69 -2.73 -1.31
C SER A 208 5.18 -2.86 -1.65
N TRP A 209 5.58 -3.84 -2.46
CA TRP A 209 6.95 -4.21 -2.80
C TRP A 209 7.79 -4.77 -1.64
N ALA A 210 7.19 -5.11 -0.50
CA ALA A 210 7.86 -5.80 0.60
C ALA A 210 7.91 -7.32 0.32
N LYS A 211 8.73 -7.72 -0.65
CA LYS A 211 8.73 -9.06 -1.27
C LYS A 211 8.78 -10.24 -0.28
N PHE A 212 9.49 -10.08 0.84
CA PHE A 212 9.66 -11.13 1.85
C PHE A 212 8.70 -11.03 3.05
N PHE A 213 7.83 -10.02 3.09
CA PHE A 213 6.88 -9.86 4.18
C PHE A 213 5.86 -11.00 4.20
N ASN A 214 5.79 -11.73 5.32
CA ASN A 214 4.89 -12.86 5.51
C ASN A 214 4.60 -13.10 7.00
N GLN A 215 4.50 -12.04 7.80
CA GLN A 215 4.23 -12.14 9.25
C GLN A 215 2.75 -12.29 9.56
N ASP A 216 2.44 -13.05 10.62
CA ASP A 216 1.07 -13.25 11.10
C ASP A 216 0.48 -11.92 11.59
N ILE A 217 -0.49 -11.43 10.84
CA ILE A 217 -1.26 -10.21 11.10
C ILE A 217 -2.76 -10.51 11.16
N GLY A 218 -3.15 -11.78 11.28
CA GLY A 218 -4.55 -12.20 11.30
C GLY A 218 -5.32 -11.64 12.50
N GLY A 219 -4.61 -11.34 13.59
CA GLY A 219 -5.17 -10.78 14.83
C GLY A 219 -5.45 -9.27 14.82
N TRP A 220 -5.17 -8.56 13.73
CA TRP A 220 -5.38 -7.12 13.65
C TRP A 220 -6.88 -6.75 13.59
N ASP A 221 -7.24 -5.70 14.33
CA ASP A 221 -8.57 -5.07 14.22
C ASP A 221 -8.60 -4.13 13.01
N MET A 222 -9.22 -4.59 11.92
CA MET A 222 -9.37 -3.82 10.68
C MET A 222 -10.72 -3.10 10.57
N SER A 223 -11.52 -3.09 11.66
CA SER A 223 -12.91 -2.61 11.61
C SER A 223 -13.06 -1.13 11.25
N ASN A 224 -12.04 -0.30 11.48
CA ASN A 224 -12.06 1.12 11.13
C ASN A 224 -11.34 1.46 9.80
N VAL A 225 -10.76 0.46 9.13
CA VAL A 225 -10.02 0.69 7.90
C VAL A 225 -10.98 0.98 6.74
N VAL A 226 -10.70 2.07 6.03
CA VAL A 226 -11.45 2.51 4.83
C VAL A 226 -10.66 2.20 3.55
N ASN A 227 -9.33 2.31 3.62
CA ASN A 227 -8.45 2.16 2.46
C ASN A 227 -7.39 1.07 2.68
N MET A 228 -7.45 0.01 1.87
CA MET A 228 -6.46 -1.08 1.83
C MET A 228 -5.79 -1.20 0.45
N GLY A 229 -6.01 -0.23 -0.46
CA GLY A 229 -5.50 -0.31 -1.82
C GLY A 229 -4.00 -0.61 -1.85
N ARG A 230 -3.58 -1.57 -2.67
CA ARG A 230 -2.18 -1.99 -2.87
C ARG A 230 -1.44 -2.46 -1.61
N MET A 231 -2.11 -2.75 -0.49
CA MET A 231 -1.45 -3.11 0.77
C MET A 231 -0.40 -4.23 0.59
N PHE A 232 -0.68 -5.25 -0.24
CA PHE A 232 0.22 -6.36 -0.56
C PHE A 232 0.65 -6.39 -2.04
N PHE A 233 0.61 -5.26 -2.74
CA PHE A 233 1.07 -5.17 -4.13
C PHE A 233 2.54 -5.60 -4.23
N ASP A 234 2.89 -6.63 -5.01
CA ASP A 234 4.24 -7.21 -5.16
C ASP A 234 4.84 -7.68 -3.81
N ALA A 235 3.99 -8.12 -2.87
CA ALA A 235 4.40 -8.83 -1.66
C ALA A 235 4.45 -10.35 -1.95
N GLU A 236 5.38 -10.76 -2.82
CA GLU A 236 5.44 -12.10 -3.43
C GLU A 236 5.29 -13.27 -2.43
N SER A 237 5.85 -13.14 -1.22
CA SER A 237 5.87 -14.19 -0.19
C SER A 237 4.63 -14.23 0.71
N PHE A 238 3.77 -13.21 0.66
CA PHE A 238 2.67 -13.05 1.62
C PHE A 238 1.60 -14.14 1.43
N ASN A 239 1.33 -14.91 2.48
CA ASN A 239 0.30 -15.97 2.48
C ASN A 239 -0.17 -16.31 3.92
N GLN A 240 -0.47 -15.28 4.72
CA GLN A 240 -0.97 -15.48 6.09
C GLN A 240 -2.49 -15.53 6.16
N ASP A 241 -3.00 -16.13 7.24
CA ASP A 241 -4.44 -16.16 7.51
C ASP A 241 -4.92 -14.78 7.95
N ILE A 242 -5.73 -14.16 7.09
CA ILE A 242 -6.38 -12.86 7.30
C ILE A 242 -7.90 -12.97 7.14
N GLY A 243 -8.44 -14.19 7.17
CA GLY A 243 -9.87 -14.44 7.00
C GLY A 243 -10.71 -13.85 8.13
N GLY A 244 -10.10 -13.65 9.31
CA GLY A 244 -10.74 -13.05 10.49
C GLY A 244 -10.90 -11.53 10.46
N TRP A 245 -10.35 -10.83 9.47
CA TRP A 245 -10.43 -9.37 9.40
C TRP A 245 -11.86 -8.87 9.16
N SER A 246 -12.25 -7.84 9.91
CA SER A 246 -13.50 -7.11 9.67
C SER A 246 -13.29 -6.03 8.61
N VAL A 247 -13.58 -6.32 7.34
CA VAL A 247 -13.40 -5.38 6.21
C VAL A 247 -14.68 -4.63 5.81
N SER A 248 -15.72 -4.64 6.65
CA SER A 248 -17.04 -4.07 6.31
C SER A 248 -17.04 -2.56 6.05
N ASN A 249 -16.05 -1.81 6.54
CA ASN A 249 -15.91 -0.37 6.31
C ASN A 249 -14.97 -0.03 5.13
N VAL A 250 -14.35 -1.03 4.51
CA VAL A 250 -13.41 -0.82 3.41
C VAL A 250 -14.16 -0.42 2.15
N VAL A 251 -13.68 0.66 1.52
CA VAL A 251 -14.20 1.19 0.26
C VAL A 251 -13.24 0.88 -0.90
N TYR A 252 -11.93 0.92 -0.64
CA TYR A 252 -10.88 0.80 -1.66
C TYR A 252 -10.03 -0.47 -1.46
N MET A 253 -10.13 -1.41 -2.39
CA MET A 253 -9.34 -2.66 -2.45
C MET A 253 -8.53 -2.81 -3.76
N THR A 254 -8.41 -1.74 -4.54
CA THR A 254 -7.68 -1.73 -5.82
C THR A 254 -6.29 -2.33 -5.66
N SER A 255 -5.99 -3.35 -6.44
CA SER A 255 -4.69 -4.04 -6.49
C SER A 255 -4.20 -4.58 -5.14
N LEU A 256 -5.09 -4.90 -4.20
CA LEU A 256 -4.74 -5.35 -2.85
C LEU A 256 -3.70 -6.48 -2.83
N PHE A 257 -3.87 -7.50 -3.68
CA PHE A 257 -2.99 -8.67 -3.81
C PHE A 257 -2.35 -8.78 -5.21
N SER A 258 -2.23 -7.66 -5.94
CA SER A 258 -1.55 -7.67 -7.24
C SER A 258 -0.11 -8.16 -7.07
N ASP A 259 0.31 -9.14 -7.87
CA ASP A 259 1.64 -9.75 -7.85
C ASP A 259 2.04 -10.37 -6.48
N ALA A 260 1.07 -10.59 -5.58
CA ALA A 260 1.25 -11.41 -4.38
C ALA A 260 1.18 -12.91 -4.76
N GLU A 261 2.20 -13.38 -5.48
CA GLU A 261 2.19 -14.67 -6.18
C GLU A 261 1.85 -15.88 -5.29
N SER A 262 2.27 -15.84 -4.02
CA SER A 262 2.04 -16.93 -3.05
C SER A 262 0.68 -16.87 -2.35
N PHE A 263 -0.05 -15.75 -2.44
CA PHE A 263 -1.25 -15.54 -1.65
C PHE A 263 -2.38 -16.51 -2.04
N ASN A 264 -2.86 -17.26 -1.07
CA ASN A 264 -4.01 -18.15 -1.19
C ASN A 264 -4.75 -18.30 0.16
N GLY A 265 -4.75 -17.26 1.00
CA GLY A 265 -5.44 -17.26 2.28
C GLY A 265 -6.96 -17.18 2.12
N ASP A 266 -7.72 -17.92 2.94
CA ASP A 266 -9.18 -17.92 2.89
C ASP A 266 -9.75 -16.56 3.32
N ILE A 267 -10.46 -15.92 2.40
CA ILE A 267 -11.12 -14.61 2.57
C ILE A 267 -12.62 -14.70 2.22
N SER A 268 -13.18 -15.91 2.22
CA SER A 268 -14.58 -16.18 1.89
C SER A 268 -15.56 -15.40 2.77
N ASN A 269 -15.19 -15.16 4.03
CA ASN A 269 -16.02 -14.49 5.04
C ASN A 269 -15.95 -12.96 5.01
N TRP A 270 -15.14 -12.36 4.14
CA TRP A 270 -15.03 -10.91 4.05
C TRP A 270 -16.32 -10.25 3.58
N ASN A 271 -16.80 -9.26 4.34
CA ASN A 271 -17.93 -8.42 3.91
C ASN A 271 -17.44 -7.27 3.03
N VAL A 272 -17.47 -7.48 1.71
CA VAL A 272 -17.04 -6.50 0.70
C VAL A 272 -18.17 -5.61 0.16
N SER A 273 -19.33 -5.58 0.83
CA SER A 273 -20.53 -4.88 0.32
C SER A 273 -20.37 -3.36 0.15
N ASN A 274 -19.39 -2.73 0.81
CA ASN A 274 -19.09 -1.30 0.67
C ASN A 274 -17.99 -0.98 -0.36
N VAL A 275 -17.36 -2.00 -0.95
CA VAL A 275 -16.27 -1.81 -1.92
C VAL A 275 -16.84 -1.36 -3.26
N THR A 276 -16.22 -0.32 -3.84
CA THR A 276 -16.62 0.22 -5.16
C THR A 276 -15.62 -0.08 -6.28
N ASP A 277 -14.36 -0.34 -5.92
CA ASP A 277 -13.26 -0.57 -6.86
C ASP A 277 -12.46 -1.82 -6.46
N MET A 278 -12.45 -2.82 -7.36
CA MET A 278 -11.69 -4.07 -7.25
C MET A 278 -10.70 -4.23 -8.40
N GLY A 279 -10.34 -3.14 -9.08
CA GLY A 279 -9.41 -3.14 -10.21
C GLY A 279 -8.08 -3.78 -9.84
N GLY A 280 -7.69 -4.82 -10.57
CA GLY A 280 -6.44 -5.54 -10.38
C GLY A 280 -6.27 -6.24 -9.04
N MET A 281 -7.32 -6.45 -8.23
CA MET A 281 -7.22 -6.96 -6.86
C MET A 281 -6.36 -8.23 -6.74
N PHE A 282 -6.46 -9.15 -7.71
CA PHE A 282 -5.70 -10.40 -7.80
C PHE A 282 -4.87 -10.49 -9.09
N TYR A 283 -4.48 -9.35 -9.67
CA TYR A 283 -3.61 -9.29 -10.86
C TYR A 283 -2.33 -10.09 -10.59
N ASN A 284 -2.01 -11.09 -11.41
CA ASN A 284 -0.88 -12.02 -11.23
C ASN A 284 -0.78 -12.67 -9.82
N ALA A 285 -1.88 -12.80 -9.08
CA ALA A 285 -1.92 -13.61 -7.86
C ALA A 285 -1.96 -15.10 -8.25
N ILE A 286 -0.83 -15.64 -8.71
CA ILE A 286 -0.73 -16.94 -9.40
C ILE A 286 -1.35 -18.07 -8.59
N SER A 287 -1.12 -18.11 -7.27
CA SER A 287 -1.57 -19.19 -6.39
C SER A 287 -3.03 -19.06 -5.93
N PHE A 288 -3.65 -17.90 -6.10
CA PHE A 288 -4.96 -17.60 -5.52
C PHE A 288 -6.06 -18.45 -6.18
N ASN A 289 -6.81 -19.20 -5.36
CA ASN A 289 -7.94 -20.01 -5.80
C ASN A 289 -8.97 -20.25 -4.67
N GLN A 290 -9.20 -19.25 -3.82
CA GLN A 290 -10.15 -19.36 -2.70
C GLN A 290 -11.58 -19.02 -3.11
N ASP A 291 -12.55 -19.66 -2.44
CA ASP A 291 -13.97 -19.46 -2.72
C ASP A 291 -14.43 -18.07 -2.27
N ILE A 292 -14.72 -17.24 -3.26
CA ILE A 292 -15.25 -15.87 -3.10
C ILE A 292 -16.64 -15.73 -3.73
N GLY A 293 -17.30 -16.84 -4.04
CA GLY A 293 -18.63 -16.84 -4.67
C GLY A 293 -19.70 -16.18 -3.80
N GLY A 294 -19.51 -16.19 -2.48
CA GLY A 294 -20.41 -15.58 -1.50
C GLY A 294 -20.29 -14.06 -1.33
N TRP A 295 -19.34 -13.40 -1.99
CA TRP A 295 -19.13 -11.96 -1.86
C TRP A 295 -20.29 -11.14 -2.45
N ASN A 296 -20.71 -10.10 -1.73
CA ASN A 296 -21.65 -9.11 -2.25
C ASN A 296 -20.88 -8.00 -3.00
N VAL A 297 -20.79 -8.12 -4.32
CA VAL A 297 -20.11 -7.17 -5.20
C VAL A 297 -21.06 -6.12 -5.83
N SER A 298 -22.29 -5.96 -5.33
CA SER A 298 -23.31 -5.14 -6.00
C SER A 298 -22.97 -3.66 -6.13
N ASN A 299 -22.03 -3.14 -5.33
CA ASN A 299 -21.59 -1.75 -5.37
C ASN A 299 -20.32 -1.52 -6.21
N VAL A 300 -19.72 -2.59 -6.74
CA VAL A 300 -18.49 -2.50 -7.53
C VAL A 300 -18.78 -1.95 -8.92
N THR A 301 -18.00 -0.95 -9.34
CA THR A 301 -18.11 -0.34 -10.67
C THR A 301 -16.95 -0.66 -11.59
N ASP A 302 -15.79 -1.03 -11.03
CA ASP A 302 -14.57 -1.38 -11.78
C ASP A 302 -14.01 -2.74 -11.30
N MET A 303 -13.91 -3.69 -12.24
CA MET A 303 -13.28 -5.01 -12.07
C MET A 303 -12.17 -5.23 -13.11
N SER A 304 -11.63 -4.16 -13.70
CA SER A 304 -10.59 -4.26 -14.72
C SER A 304 -9.38 -5.00 -14.19
N SER A 305 -8.91 -5.97 -14.96
CA SER A 305 -7.76 -6.81 -14.68
C SER A 305 -7.80 -7.54 -13.34
N MET A 306 -8.98 -7.69 -12.70
CA MET A 306 -9.11 -8.23 -11.33
C MET A 306 -8.43 -9.60 -11.16
N PHE A 307 -8.55 -10.48 -12.15
CA PHE A 307 -7.93 -11.82 -12.16
C PHE A 307 -6.95 -11.98 -13.33
N TYR A 308 -6.43 -10.89 -13.90
CA TYR A 308 -5.45 -10.97 -14.98
C TYR A 308 -4.28 -11.83 -14.53
N GLY A 309 -3.92 -12.89 -15.25
CA GLY A 309 -2.79 -13.75 -14.88
C GLY A 309 -2.95 -14.54 -13.57
N ALA A 310 -4.14 -14.56 -12.94
CA ALA A 310 -4.46 -15.44 -11.82
C ALA A 310 -4.64 -16.89 -12.33
N ARG A 311 -3.52 -17.55 -12.60
CA ARG A 311 -3.47 -18.82 -13.37
C ARG A 311 -4.19 -19.98 -12.69
N ASN A 312 -4.29 -19.99 -11.37
CA ASN A 312 -4.98 -21.06 -10.64
C ASN A 312 -6.44 -20.74 -10.32
N PHE A 313 -6.88 -19.49 -10.48
CA PHE A 313 -8.22 -19.08 -10.09
C PHE A 313 -9.28 -19.69 -11.01
N SER A 314 -10.17 -20.51 -10.43
CA SER A 314 -11.28 -21.14 -11.14
C SER A 314 -12.44 -21.46 -10.19
N GLN A 315 -12.80 -20.51 -9.32
CA GLN A 315 -13.90 -20.65 -8.36
C GLN A 315 -15.22 -20.11 -8.90
N ASP A 316 -16.34 -20.68 -8.43
CA ASP A 316 -17.68 -20.28 -8.88
C ASP A 316 -18.03 -18.88 -8.38
N ILE A 317 -18.22 -17.97 -9.33
CA ILE A 317 -18.63 -16.57 -9.12
C ILE A 317 -19.89 -16.24 -9.93
N GLY A 318 -20.60 -17.25 -10.44
CA GLY A 318 -21.80 -17.08 -11.25
C GLY A 318 -22.93 -16.37 -10.51
N GLY A 319 -22.93 -16.45 -9.16
CA GLY A 319 -23.90 -15.79 -8.29
C GLY A 319 -23.66 -14.29 -8.02
N TRP A 320 -22.57 -13.72 -8.50
CA TRP A 320 -22.25 -12.30 -8.27
C TRP A 320 -23.25 -11.36 -8.97
N ASN A 321 -23.68 -10.33 -8.25
CA ASN A 321 -24.44 -9.23 -8.84
C ASN A 321 -23.50 -8.17 -9.43
N VAL A 322 -23.22 -8.28 -10.74
CA VAL A 322 -22.34 -7.37 -11.47
C VAL A 322 -23.08 -6.23 -12.19
N SER A 323 -24.36 -5.97 -11.87
CA SER A 323 -25.20 -5.04 -12.65
C SER A 323 -24.72 -3.58 -12.65
N ASN A 324 -23.87 -3.19 -11.70
CA ASN A 324 -23.29 -1.85 -11.61
C ASN A 324 -21.88 -1.75 -12.19
N VAL A 325 -21.29 -2.86 -12.63
CA VAL A 325 -19.95 -2.88 -13.21
C VAL A 325 -19.98 -2.22 -14.59
N THR A 326 -19.06 -1.29 -14.81
CA THR A 326 -18.91 -0.56 -16.08
C THR A 326 -17.63 -0.94 -16.82
N ASN A 327 -16.62 -1.46 -16.10
CA ASN A 327 -15.31 -1.80 -16.64
C ASN A 327 -14.90 -3.23 -16.24
N MET A 328 -14.77 -4.11 -17.24
CA MET A 328 -14.27 -5.49 -17.11
C MET A 328 -13.05 -5.73 -18.01
N HIS A 329 -12.36 -4.65 -18.43
CA HIS A 329 -11.18 -4.74 -19.29
C HIS A 329 -10.16 -5.73 -18.72
N ALA A 330 -9.76 -6.73 -19.51
CA ALA A 330 -8.77 -7.74 -19.18
C ALA A 330 -9.02 -8.55 -17.88
N MET A 331 -10.26 -8.56 -17.35
CA MET A 331 -10.59 -9.16 -16.05
C MET A 331 -10.08 -10.60 -15.87
N PHE A 332 -10.19 -11.45 -16.89
CA PHE A 332 -9.75 -12.84 -16.88
C PHE A 332 -8.65 -13.13 -17.91
N SER A 333 -7.99 -12.10 -18.46
CA SER A 333 -6.90 -12.32 -19.42
C SER A 333 -5.80 -13.15 -18.75
N LEU A 334 -5.30 -14.19 -19.43
CA LEU A 334 -4.31 -15.16 -18.90
C LEU A 334 -4.74 -15.94 -17.64
N ALA A 335 -6.00 -15.86 -17.21
CA ALA A 335 -6.49 -16.60 -16.04
C ALA A 335 -6.78 -18.08 -16.35
N GLY A 336 -6.78 -18.93 -15.32
CA GLY A 336 -7.20 -20.34 -15.39
C GLY A 336 -8.73 -20.55 -15.32
N PHE A 337 -9.50 -19.47 -15.47
CA PHE A 337 -10.92 -19.43 -15.17
C PHE A 337 -11.77 -20.14 -16.24
N ASN A 338 -12.74 -20.97 -15.81
CA ASN A 338 -13.72 -21.60 -16.68
C ASN A 338 -15.04 -21.93 -15.96
N GLN A 339 -15.54 -21.04 -15.10
CA GLN A 339 -16.80 -21.23 -14.38
C GLN A 339 -17.95 -20.49 -15.07
N ASP A 340 -19.17 -20.99 -14.88
CA ASP A 340 -20.37 -20.45 -15.51
C ASP A 340 -20.68 -19.03 -14.99
N ILE A 341 -20.69 -18.08 -15.92
CA ILE A 341 -21.02 -16.66 -15.70
C ILE A 341 -22.09 -16.19 -16.70
N GLY A 342 -22.77 -17.12 -17.37
CA GLY A 342 -23.80 -16.81 -18.37
C GLY A 342 -24.99 -16.04 -17.77
N GLY A 343 -25.23 -16.19 -16.47
CA GLY A 343 -26.30 -15.51 -15.72
C GLY A 343 -26.00 -14.07 -15.29
N TRP A 344 -24.78 -13.55 -15.52
CA TRP A 344 -24.42 -12.19 -15.13
C TRP A 344 -25.22 -11.13 -15.90
N ASN A 345 -25.71 -10.12 -15.18
CA ASN A 345 -26.26 -8.91 -15.79
C ASN A 345 -25.14 -7.93 -16.14
N VAL A 346 -24.70 -7.95 -17.41
CA VAL A 346 -23.63 -7.07 -17.93
C VAL A 346 -24.13 -5.84 -18.68
N SER A 347 -25.43 -5.51 -18.59
CA SER A 347 -26.05 -4.40 -19.35
C SER A 347 -25.43 -3.01 -19.10
N SER A 348 -24.74 -2.82 -17.97
CA SER A 348 -24.06 -1.56 -17.63
C SER A 348 -22.60 -1.51 -18.11
N VAL A 349 -22.03 -2.62 -18.56
CA VAL A 349 -20.61 -2.71 -18.94
C VAL A 349 -20.35 -1.94 -20.24
N VAL A 350 -19.31 -1.11 -20.22
CA VAL A 350 -18.87 -0.28 -21.34
C VAL A 350 -17.60 -0.83 -21.98
N ASP A 351 -16.69 -1.38 -21.18
CA ASP A 351 -15.38 -1.89 -21.60
C ASP A 351 -15.19 -3.37 -21.22
N MET A 352 -15.07 -4.23 -22.23
CA MET A 352 -14.74 -5.66 -22.13
C MET A 352 -13.50 -6.01 -22.98
N GLY A 353 -12.68 -5.01 -23.33
CA GLY A 353 -11.46 -5.25 -24.11
C GLY A 353 -10.57 -6.27 -23.41
N ASP A 354 -9.98 -7.20 -24.16
CA ASP A 354 -9.10 -8.27 -23.65
C ASP A 354 -9.70 -9.16 -22.52
N MET A 355 -11.00 -9.09 -22.20
CA MET A 355 -11.58 -9.72 -20.99
C MET A 355 -11.16 -11.19 -20.79
N PHE A 356 -11.09 -11.98 -21.85
CA PHE A 356 -10.66 -13.40 -21.85
C PHE A 356 -9.45 -13.65 -22.77
N ALA A 357 -8.67 -12.62 -23.09
CA ALA A 357 -7.50 -12.78 -23.94
C ALA A 357 -6.53 -13.79 -23.33
N LEU A 358 -6.10 -14.79 -24.12
CA LEU A 358 -5.18 -15.85 -23.68
C LEU A 358 -5.70 -16.71 -22.49
N ALA A 359 -6.97 -16.61 -22.10
CA ALA A 359 -7.60 -17.49 -21.10
C ALA A 359 -7.95 -18.85 -21.73
N THR A 360 -6.92 -19.68 -21.95
CA THR A 360 -7.04 -20.88 -22.81
C THR A 360 -8.00 -21.96 -22.31
N SER A 361 -8.40 -21.91 -21.05
CA SER A 361 -9.37 -22.85 -20.46
C SER A 361 -10.82 -22.40 -20.62
N PHE A 362 -11.09 -21.14 -20.96
CA PHE A 362 -12.42 -20.57 -20.95
C PHE A 362 -13.28 -21.06 -22.13
N ASP A 363 -14.40 -21.71 -21.84
CA ASP A 363 -15.39 -22.21 -22.80
C ASP A 363 -16.81 -22.25 -22.20
N GLN A 364 -17.36 -21.07 -21.88
CA GLN A 364 -18.71 -20.94 -21.29
C GLN A 364 -19.70 -20.26 -22.24
N ASN A 365 -20.99 -20.51 -22.01
CA ASN A 365 -22.06 -19.90 -22.79
C ASN A 365 -22.35 -18.47 -22.30
N LEU A 366 -22.13 -17.48 -23.17
CA LEU A 366 -22.36 -16.06 -22.90
C LEU A 366 -23.49 -15.47 -23.77
N GLY A 367 -24.32 -16.31 -24.39
CA GLY A 367 -25.37 -15.88 -25.30
C GLY A 367 -26.41 -14.96 -24.68
N ASP A 368 -26.70 -15.12 -23.40
CA ASP A 368 -27.75 -14.36 -22.72
C ASP A 368 -27.27 -12.98 -22.22
N TRP A 369 -25.98 -12.65 -22.38
CA TRP A 369 -25.46 -11.34 -22.01
C TRP A 369 -26.07 -10.21 -22.85
N ASP A 370 -26.50 -9.15 -22.18
CA ASP A 370 -26.87 -7.88 -22.80
C ASP A 370 -25.62 -7.00 -22.98
N VAL A 371 -25.07 -7.02 -24.18
CA VAL A 371 -23.88 -6.22 -24.55
C VAL A 371 -24.24 -4.91 -25.26
N SER A 372 -25.48 -4.44 -25.13
CA SER A 372 -25.96 -3.25 -25.86
C SER A 372 -25.16 -1.98 -25.53
N ASN A 373 -24.70 -1.84 -24.29
CA ASN A 373 -23.92 -0.70 -23.80
C ASN A 373 -22.40 -0.81 -24.03
N VAL A 374 -21.90 -1.97 -24.49
CA VAL A 374 -20.46 -2.18 -24.69
C VAL A 374 -19.98 -1.38 -25.89
N THR A 375 -18.94 -0.57 -25.68
CA THR A 375 -18.31 0.24 -26.74
C THR A 375 -16.89 -0.23 -27.09
N LYS A 376 -16.25 -0.98 -26.18
CA LYS A 376 -14.92 -1.56 -26.38
C LYS A 376 -14.95 -3.05 -26.10
N MET A 377 -14.60 -3.84 -27.10
CA MET A 377 -14.62 -5.30 -27.06
C MET A 377 -13.45 -5.88 -27.90
N ASP A 378 -12.43 -5.05 -28.13
CA ASP A 378 -11.26 -5.44 -28.89
C ASP A 378 -10.51 -6.55 -28.16
N SER A 379 -10.00 -7.51 -28.92
CA SER A 379 -9.19 -8.62 -28.39
C SER A 379 -9.86 -9.48 -27.30
N MET A 380 -11.18 -9.37 -27.07
CA MET A 380 -11.89 -10.05 -25.97
C MET A 380 -11.56 -11.54 -25.86
N PHE A 381 -11.53 -12.27 -26.98
CA PHE A 381 -11.18 -13.70 -27.04
C PHE A 381 -9.87 -13.97 -27.80
N ARG A 382 -8.94 -13.00 -27.82
CA ARG A 382 -7.66 -13.14 -28.54
C ARG A 382 -6.92 -14.40 -28.09
N ASN A 383 -6.55 -15.24 -29.05
CA ASN A 383 -5.82 -16.50 -28.84
C ASN A 383 -6.53 -17.54 -27.94
N ILE A 384 -7.86 -17.52 -27.86
CA ILE A 384 -8.64 -18.62 -27.27
C ILE A 384 -9.58 -19.25 -28.31
N THR A 385 -10.21 -20.38 -27.97
CA THR A 385 -11.21 -21.06 -28.80
C THR A 385 -12.41 -21.43 -27.95
N LEU A 386 -13.55 -20.77 -28.17
CA LEU A 386 -14.83 -21.24 -27.66
C LEU A 386 -15.31 -22.43 -28.50
N SER A 387 -16.01 -23.37 -27.86
CA SER A 387 -16.72 -24.42 -28.57
C SER A 387 -17.74 -23.82 -29.53
N THR A 388 -18.01 -24.53 -30.63
CA THR A 388 -18.96 -24.07 -31.65
C THR A 388 -20.36 -23.85 -31.09
N SER A 389 -20.79 -24.63 -30.09
CA SER A 389 -22.06 -24.42 -29.39
C SER A 389 -22.11 -23.10 -28.65
N ASN A 390 -21.07 -22.77 -27.89
CA ASN A 390 -21.01 -21.54 -27.11
C ASN A 390 -20.85 -20.32 -28.03
N TYR A 391 -20.04 -20.42 -29.08
CA TYR A 391 -19.88 -19.33 -30.03
C TYR A 391 -21.13 -19.09 -30.89
N ASP A 392 -21.84 -20.15 -31.29
CA ASP A 392 -23.15 -20.01 -31.95
C ASP A 392 -24.16 -19.30 -31.03
N ALA A 393 -24.24 -19.70 -29.76
CA ALA A 393 -25.12 -19.08 -28.77
C ALA A 393 -24.80 -17.59 -28.55
N LEU A 394 -23.51 -17.27 -28.41
CA LEU A 394 -22.99 -15.90 -28.29
C LEU A 394 -23.44 -15.02 -29.46
N LEU A 395 -23.18 -15.46 -30.71
CA LEU A 395 -23.54 -14.69 -31.90
C LEU A 395 -25.04 -14.47 -32.01
N ILE A 396 -25.85 -15.50 -31.73
CA ILE A 396 -27.31 -15.44 -31.82
C ILE A 396 -27.89 -14.51 -30.75
N GLY A 397 -27.43 -14.66 -29.51
CA GLY A 397 -27.98 -13.92 -28.37
C GLY A 397 -27.62 -12.44 -28.41
N TRP A 398 -26.37 -12.10 -28.69
CA TRP A 398 -25.94 -10.70 -28.75
C TRP A 398 -26.62 -9.93 -29.89
N GLU A 399 -26.81 -10.55 -31.05
CA GLU A 399 -27.53 -9.90 -32.16
C GLU A 399 -29.00 -9.58 -31.80
N LYS A 400 -29.63 -10.41 -30.97
CA LYS A 400 -31.04 -10.27 -30.59
C LYS A 400 -31.29 -9.08 -29.65
N ASN A 401 -30.35 -8.78 -28.75
CA ASN A 401 -30.55 -7.79 -27.67
C ASN A 401 -30.27 -6.34 -28.11
N GLY A 402 -29.91 -6.12 -29.38
CA GLY A 402 -29.48 -4.83 -29.89
C GLY A 402 -28.05 -4.52 -29.43
N VAL A 403 -27.22 -4.05 -30.34
CA VAL A 403 -25.80 -3.80 -30.05
C VAL A 403 -25.35 -2.42 -30.52
N SER A 404 -24.38 -1.87 -29.80
CA SER A 404 -23.63 -0.70 -30.24
C SER A 404 -23.01 -0.92 -31.63
N LYS A 405 -22.88 0.16 -32.40
CA LYS A 405 -22.31 0.12 -33.75
C LYS A 405 -20.81 0.32 -33.73
N ASN A 406 -20.12 -0.11 -34.79
CA ASN A 406 -18.68 0.11 -34.99
C ASN A 406 -17.80 -0.60 -33.95
N ILE A 407 -18.22 -1.77 -33.48
CA ILE A 407 -17.44 -2.56 -32.51
C ILE A 407 -16.37 -3.38 -33.25
N ASN A 408 -15.15 -3.34 -32.74
CA ASN A 408 -14.12 -4.31 -33.10
C ASN A 408 -14.22 -5.50 -32.15
N PHE A 409 -14.60 -6.66 -32.66
CA PHE A 409 -14.79 -7.87 -31.88
C PHE A 409 -13.83 -8.97 -32.36
N ASN A 410 -13.07 -9.52 -31.41
CA ASN A 410 -12.19 -10.65 -31.65
C ASN A 410 -12.77 -11.89 -30.96
N GLY A 411 -13.35 -12.80 -31.76
CA GLY A 411 -13.87 -14.11 -31.34
C GLY A 411 -12.80 -15.20 -31.24
N GLY A 412 -11.52 -14.86 -31.35
CA GLY A 412 -10.40 -15.81 -31.27
C GLY A 412 -10.36 -16.78 -32.45
N PHE A 413 -10.03 -18.03 -32.17
CA PHE A 413 -10.08 -19.12 -33.15
C PHE A 413 -11.45 -19.82 -33.22
N SER A 414 -12.45 -19.28 -32.52
CA SER A 414 -13.80 -19.86 -32.41
C SER A 414 -14.49 -19.95 -33.77
N LYS A 415 -15.13 -21.09 -34.03
CA LYS A 415 -15.88 -21.34 -35.26
C LYS A 415 -17.37 -21.39 -34.99
N TYR A 416 -18.16 -20.96 -35.99
CA TYR A 416 -19.63 -20.99 -35.94
C TYR A 416 -20.19 -21.92 -37.02
N ARG A 417 -21.36 -22.52 -36.78
CA ARG A 417 -21.92 -23.52 -37.71
C ARG A 417 -23.40 -23.32 -38.03
N SER A 418 -24.24 -23.07 -37.03
CA SER A 418 -25.69 -23.05 -37.23
C SER A 418 -26.13 -21.96 -38.20
N GLN A 419 -27.20 -22.22 -38.95
CA GLN A 419 -27.75 -21.24 -39.88
C GLN A 419 -28.16 -19.94 -39.18
N ALA A 420 -28.62 -20.05 -37.93
CA ALA A 420 -28.95 -18.90 -37.09
C ALA A 420 -27.70 -18.08 -36.75
N ALA A 421 -26.59 -18.72 -36.33
CA ALA A 421 -25.33 -18.03 -36.05
C ALA A 421 -24.72 -17.38 -37.29
N VAL A 422 -24.77 -18.05 -38.45
CA VAL A 422 -24.33 -17.48 -39.74
C VAL A 422 -25.09 -16.19 -40.05
N GLN A 423 -26.42 -16.19 -39.85
CA GLN A 423 -27.25 -15.01 -40.09
C GLN A 423 -27.00 -13.91 -39.05
N ALA A 424 -26.90 -14.25 -37.77
CA ALA A 424 -26.66 -13.32 -36.69
C ALA A 424 -25.31 -12.60 -36.86
N ARG A 425 -24.23 -13.35 -37.11
CA ARG A 425 -22.91 -12.79 -37.44
C ARG A 425 -22.96 -11.88 -38.67
N GLY A 426 -23.71 -12.27 -39.70
CA GLY A 426 -23.91 -11.45 -40.89
C GLY A 426 -24.59 -10.11 -40.58
N ARG A 427 -25.60 -10.11 -39.70
CA ARG A 427 -26.30 -8.89 -39.25
C ARG A 427 -25.40 -8.02 -38.36
N LEU A 428 -24.67 -8.60 -37.40
CA LEU A 428 -23.69 -7.86 -36.60
C LEU A 428 -22.67 -7.11 -37.49
N LYS A 429 -22.13 -7.79 -38.51
CA LYS A 429 -21.20 -7.15 -39.47
C LYS A 429 -21.87 -6.08 -40.32
N ASN A 430 -22.98 -6.41 -40.98
CA ASN A 430 -23.53 -5.57 -42.05
C ASN A 430 -24.47 -4.47 -41.54
N ASN A 431 -25.26 -4.75 -40.50
CA ASN A 431 -26.26 -3.83 -39.97
C ASN A 431 -25.69 -2.97 -38.83
N ASN A 432 -24.77 -3.52 -38.04
CA ASN A 432 -24.16 -2.84 -36.89
C ASN A 432 -22.70 -2.39 -37.16
N ASN A 433 -22.16 -2.65 -38.36
CA ASN A 433 -20.80 -2.29 -38.74
C ASN A 433 -19.73 -2.87 -37.80
N TRP A 434 -19.92 -4.10 -37.32
CA TRP A 434 -18.90 -4.79 -36.51
C TRP A 434 -17.75 -5.29 -37.38
N LEU A 435 -16.52 -5.08 -36.91
CA LEU A 435 -15.33 -5.74 -37.42
C LEU A 435 -15.11 -7.02 -36.61
N ILE A 436 -15.48 -8.17 -37.17
CA ILE A 436 -15.37 -9.47 -36.48
C ILE A 436 -14.19 -10.28 -37.03
N THR A 437 -13.24 -10.61 -36.16
CA THR A 437 -12.15 -11.58 -36.40
C THR A 437 -12.44 -12.87 -35.64
N ASP A 438 -12.61 -13.99 -36.33
CA ASP A 438 -12.90 -15.31 -35.75
C ASP A 438 -12.38 -16.45 -36.64
N GLY A 439 -12.55 -17.70 -36.19
CA GLY A 439 -12.13 -18.92 -36.90
C GLY A 439 -12.96 -19.26 -38.15
N GLY A 440 -13.98 -18.45 -38.46
CA GLY A 440 -14.84 -18.64 -39.62
C GLY A 440 -15.94 -19.70 -39.42
N LYS A 441 -16.65 -19.99 -40.53
CA LYS A 441 -17.69 -21.01 -40.55
C LYS A 441 -17.04 -22.40 -40.53
N GLU A 442 -17.54 -23.31 -39.70
CA GLU A 442 -17.15 -24.72 -39.69
C GLU A 442 -17.52 -25.44 -41.00
#